data_AF-A0A6V7QQY7-F1
#
_entry.id   AF-A0A6V7QQY7-F1
#
_cell.length_a   1.000
_cell.length_b   1.000
_cell.length_c   1.000
_cell.angle_alpha   90.00
_cell.angle_beta   90.00
_cell.angle_gamma   90.00
#
_symmetry.space_group_name_H-M   'P 1'
#
loop_
_entity.id
_entity.type
_entity.pdbx_description
1 polymer ?
#
loop_
_entity_poly.entity_id
_entity_poly.type
_entity_poly.pdbx_seq_one_letter_code
_entity_poly.pdbx_strand_id
1 'polypeptide(L)'
;MKGISTGTSHLLYPSSSLSSPSTLQNPRKTRERRGNGARERFLLPLRPPPPSLLRRLERRRRPFTVLPPCQAAALRRSRIRPISAVHAAEPAKNPVVADKPKESSSPAPAPAPAPGRWTVDSWRVKKALQLPEYPDKKDLESVLRTIESFPPIVFAGEARHLEGLLADAAMGKAFLLQGGDCAESFKEFNANNIRDTFRVLLQMSVVLMFGGQMPIVKVGRMAGQFAKPRSDPFEERNGVKLPSYRGDNVNGDAFDEKSRVPDPQRMIRAYCQSAATLNLLRAFATGGYAAMQRVTQWNLDFTEHSEQGDRYRELAHRVDEALGFMAAAGLTVDHPIMTTTEFWTSHECLLLPYEQALTRKDSTSGLFYDCSAHFLWVGERTRQLDGAHVEFLRGVANP
;
A
#
# COMPACT_ATOMS: atom_id res chain seq x y z
N MET A 1 58.29 -2.28 -2.81
CA MET A 1 58.07 -3.65 -2.29
C MET A 1 56.59 -3.98 -2.38
N LYS A 2 56.25 -5.07 -3.09
CA LYS A 2 55.05 -5.96 -3.10
C LYS A 2 53.82 -5.50 -2.28
N GLY A 3 52.56 -5.51 -2.75
CA GLY A 3 51.91 -6.14 -3.91
C GLY A 3 50.61 -6.87 -3.47
N ILE A 4 49.48 -6.59 -4.17
CA ILE A 4 48.36 -7.48 -4.59
C ILE A 4 47.57 -8.19 -3.45
N SER A 5 46.23 -8.15 -3.34
CA SER A 5 45.24 -8.74 -4.26
C SER A 5 43.79 -8.46 -3.83
N THR A 6 42.92 -8.19 -4.81
CA THR A 6 41.46 -8.19 -4.78
C THR A 6 40.92 -9.59 -5.11
N GLY A 7 39.95 -10.10 -4.34
CA GLY A 7 39.29 -11.39 -4.59
C GLY A 7 37.83 -11.23 -5.05
N THR A 8 37.58 -11.52 -6.32
CA THR A 8 36.27 -11.69 -6.97
C THR A 8 36.08 -13.19 -7.23
N SER A 9 34.97 -13.78 -6.78
CA SER A 9 34.65 -15.20 -7.03
C SER A 9 33.64 -15.34 -8.16
N HIS A 10 34.11 -15.81 -9.32
CA HIS A 10 33.29 -16.41 -10.37
C HIS A 10 33.28 -17.93 -10.19
N LEU A 11 32.10 -18.54 -10.15
CA LEU A 11 31.92 -20.00 -10.23
C LEU A 11 31.68 -20.41 -11.69
N LEU A 12 32.59 -21.24 -12.20
CA LEU A 12 32.57 -21.84 -13.53
C LEU A 12 31.81 -23.17 -13.51
N TYR A 13 30.91 -23.35 -14.48
CA TYR A 13 30.38 -24.64 -14.92
C TYR A 13 31.45 -25.42 -15.72
N PRO A 14 31.47 -26.76 -15.68
CA PRO A 14 32.08 -27.55 -16.72
C PRO A 14 31.03 -28.14 -17.66
N SER A 15 31.27 -27.95 -18.96
CA SER A 15 30.61 -28.61 -20.08
C SER A 15 31.44 -29.80 -20.57
N SER A 16 30.80 -30.93 -20.86
CA SER A 16 31.37 -31.98 -21.71
C SER A 16 30.26 -32.60 -22.58
N SER A 17 30.57 -32.75 -23.86
CA SER A 17 29.65 -32.97 -24.99
C SER A 17 29.50 -34.44 -25.42
N LEU A 18 28.27 -34.76 -25.85
CA LEU A 18 27.84 -35.63 -26.97
C LEU A 18 28.21 -37.12 -26.98
N SER A 19 27.17 -37.96 -26.83
CA SER A 19 26.79 -38.99 -27.82
C SER A 19 25.40 -39.57 -27.52
N SER A 20 24.60 -39.75 -28.57
CA SER A 20 23.35 -40.55 -28.64
C SER A 20 23.56 -41.57 -29.80
N PRO A 21 22.70 -42.58 -30.07
CA PRO A 21 21.33 -42.82 -29.55
C PRO A 21 21.01 -44.31 -29.22
N SER A 22 19.88 -44.58 -28.54
CA SER A 22 18.99 -45.73 -28.85
C SER A 22 17.73 -45.78 -27.97
N THR A 23 16.60 -45.67 -28.66
CA THR A 23 15.29 -46.36 -28.57
C THR A 23 14.99 -47.29 -27.38
N LEU A 24 13.82 -47.11 -26.74
CA LEU A 24 12.84 -48.15 -26.31
C LEU A 24 11.71 -47.47 -25.48
N GLN A 25 10.56 -47.18 -26.08
CA GLN A 25 9.30 -47.93 -25.99
C GLN A 25 8.77 -48.21 -24.57
N ASN A 26 7.66 -47.53 -24.27
CA ASN A 26 6.71 -47.76 -23.19
C ASN A 26 5.84 -48.99 -23.53
N PRO A 27 5.36 -49.79 -22.55
CA PRO A 27 3.91 -49.76 -22.37
C PRO A 27 3.38 -49.95 -20.94
N ARG A 28 2.18 -49.37 -20.78
CA ARG A 28 1.15 -49.51 -19.74
C ARG A 28 0.91 -50.95 -19.27
N LYS A 29 0.54 -51.10 -17.99
CA LYS A 29 -0.50 -52.06 -17.56
C LYS A 29 -1.30 -51.53 -16.37
N THR A 30 -2.60 -51.42 -16.63
CA THR A 30 -3.76 -51.27 -15.74
C THR A 30 -3.90 -52.44 -14.77
N ARG A 31 -4.40 -52.20 -13.54
CA ARG A 31 -5.14 -53.22 -12.79
C ARG A 31 -6.24 -52.62 -11.91
N GLU A 32 -7.27 -53.43 -11.78
CA GLU A 32 -8.68 -53.13 -11.53
C GLU A 32 -9.10 -52.97 -10.07
N ARG A 33 -10.35 -52.50 -9.98
CA ARG A 33 -11.24 -52.38 -8.84
C ARG A 33 -11.65 -53.71 -8.17
N ARG A 34 -12.16 -53.52 -6.94
CA ARG A 34 -13.23 -54.22 -6.18
C ARG A 34 -12.84 -55.36 -5.23
N GLY A 35 -13.30 -55.20 -4.00
CA GLY A 35 -13.45 -56.27 -3.00
C GLY A 35 -13.75 -55.73 -1.60
N ASN A 36 -15.01 -55.36 -1.34
CA ASN A 36 -15.54 -54.95 -0.05
C ASN A 36 -15.41 -56.06 1.01
N GLY A 37 -14.95 -55.70 2.21
CA GLY A 37 -15.05 -56.51 3.43
C GLY A 37 -15.56 -55.64 4.57
N ALA A 38 -16.78 -55.94 5.01
CA ALA A 38 -17.52 -55.23 6.05
C ALA A 38 -16.80 -55.24 7.40
N ARG A 39 -16.85 -54.10 8.12
CA ARG A 39 -16.77 -54.08 9.58
C ARG A 39 -17.84 -53.15 10.12
N GLU A 40 -18.81 -53.79 10.77
CA GLU A 40 -19.84 -53.21 11.62
C GLU A 40 -19.21 -52.25 12.65
N ARG A 41 -19.74 -51.03 12.75
CA ARG A 41 -19.59 -50.20 13.95
C ARG A 41 -20.94 -50.12 14.63
N PHE A 42 -21.01 -50.72 15.81
CA PHE A 42 -22.10 -50.58 16.76
C PHE A 42 -22.34 -49.12 17.12
N LEU A 43 -23.57 -48.67 16.91
CA LEU A 43 -24.17 -47.50 17.55
C LEU A 43 -24.72 -47.96 18.91
N LEU A 44 -24.24 -47.40 20.01
CA LEU A 44 -24.98 -47.32 21.28
C LEU A 44 -24.71 -45.98 21.99
N PRO A 45 -25.66 -45.50 22.82
CA PRO A 45 -26.01 -44.09 22.89
C PRO A 45 -25.44 -43.33 24.09
N LEU A 46 -25.51 -42.00 23.97
CA LEU A 46 -25.28 -41.00 25.00
C LEU A 46 -26.04 -41.31 26.30
N ARG A 47 -25.32 -41.36 27.43
CA ARG A 47 -25.90 -41.32 28.79
C ARG A 47 -25.88 -39.88 29.33
N PRO A 48 -26.99 -39.36 29.89
CA PRO A 48 -27.01 -38.07 30.57
C PRO A 48 -26.45 -38.18 32.01
N PRO A 49 -25.91 -37.08 32.59
CA PRO A 49 -25.46 -37.05 33.97
C PRO A 49 -26.64 -37.00 34.97
N PRO A 50 -26.48 -37.52 36.20
CA PRO A 50 -27.55 -37.59 37.20
C PRO A 50 -27.83 -36.23 37.88
N PRO A 51 -29.06 -36.02 38.42
CA PRO A 51 -29.47 -34.75 38.99
C PRO A 51 -29.07 -34.64 40.46
N SER A 52 -28.30 -33.61 40.82
CA SER A 52 -28.23 -33.18 42.23
C SER A 52 -27.84 -31.71 42.35
N LEU A 53 -28.55 -31.02 43.26
CA LEU A 53 -28.33 -29.67 43.80
C LEU A 53 -29.00 -28.47 43.13
N LEU A 54 -30.30 -28.60 42.83
CA LEU A 54 -31.25 -27.48 43.04
C LEU A 54 -31.90 -27.63 44.43
N ARG A 55 -31.24 -27.08 45.46
CA ARG A 55 -31.85 -26.71 46.76
C ARG A 55 -30.87 -25.87 47.58
N ARG A 56 -30.69 -24.60 47.20
CA ARG A 56 -30.30 -23.50 48.12
C ARG A 56 -30.50 -22.11 47.49
N LEU A 57 -31.68 -21.88 46.92
CA LEU A 57 -32.21 -20.54 46.68
C LEU A 57 -33.50 -20.44 47.48
N GLU A 58 -33.38 -20.11 48.76
CA GLU A 58 -34.39 -19.42 49.57
C GLU A 58 -33.91 -19.40 51.03
N ARG A 59 -33.58 -18.20 51.51
CA ARG A 59 -33.52 -17.71 52.90
C ARG A 59 -32.29 -16.84 53.11
N ARG A 60 -32.46 -15.55 52.81
CA ARG A 60 -32.10 -14.40 53.69
C ARG A 60 -32.45 -13.10 52.96
N ARG A 61 -33.72 -12.71 53.05
CA ARG A 61 -34.13 -11.30 52.95
C ARG A 61 -33.95 -10.69 54.34
N ARG A 62 -33.23 -9.57 54.45
CA ARG A 62 -33.39 -8.49 55.45
C ARG A 62 -32.54 -7.27 54.99
N PRO A 63 -32.90 -6.05 55.42
CA PRO A 63 -33.29 -5.00 54.50
C PRO A 63 -32.22 -3.93 54.24
N PHE A 64 -32.49 -3.16 53.18
CA PHE A 64 -31.82 -1.93 52.77
C PHE A 64 -31.68 -0.92 53.91
N THR A 65 -30.47 -0.37 54.06
CA THR A 65 -30.20 0.87 54.77
C THR A 65 -29.78 1.93 53.77
N VAL A 66 -30.51 3.05 53.78
CA VAL A 66 -30.32 4.23 52.93
C VAL A 66 -29.09 5.01 53.42
N LEU A 67 -28.16 5.30 52.53
CA LEU A 67 -27.08 6.27 52.75
C LEU A 67 -27.49 7.64 52.17
N PRO A 68 -27.16 8.76 52.84
CA PRO A 68 -27.57 10.11 52.41
C PRO A 68 -26.74 10.62 51.22
N PRO A 69 -27.27 11.58 50.42
CA PRO A 69 -26.59 12.05 49.22
C PRO A 69 -25.46 13.01 49.58
N CYS A 70 -24.25 12.71 49.09
CA CYS A 70 -23.11 13.63 49.14
C CYS A 70 -23.21 14.61 47.95
N GLN A 71 -22.89 15.86 48.25
CA GLN A 71 -23.17 17.04 47.43
C GLN A 71 -22.44 17.05 46.09
N ALA A 72 -23.16 17.54 45.07
CA ALA A 72 -22.68 17.73 43.71
C ALA A 72 -21.59 18.81 43.63
N ALA A 73 -20.40 18.44 43.16
CA ALA A 73 -19.42 19.41 42.68
C ALA A 73 -19.79 19.85 41.26
N ALA A 74 -20.09 21.14 41.11
CA ALA A 74 -20.47 21.78 39.86
C ALA A 74 -19.29 21.86 38.88
N LEU A 75 -19.29 21.00 37.85
CA LEU A 75 -18.47 21.19 36.66
C LEU A 75 -19.23 22.12 35.69
N ARG A 76 -18.69 23.33 35.51
CA ARG A 76 -19.14 24.33 34.52
C ARG A 76 -19.14 23.70 33.11
N ARG A 77 -20.33 23.43 32.57
CA ARG A 77 -20.52 23.15 31.13
C ARG A 77 -20.30 24.44 30.35
N SER A 78 -19.30 24.46 29.47
CA SER A 78 -19.17 25.50 28.45
C SER A 78 -20.37 25.43 27.50
N ARG A 79 -21.03 26.57 27.29
CA ARG A 79 -22.15 26.70 26.35
C ARG A 79 -21.58 26.63 24.92
N ILE A 80 -21.82 25.52 24.23
CA ILE A 80 -21.65 25.45 22.77
C ILE A 80 -22.77 26.31 22.16
N ARG A 81 -22.41 27.37 21.43
CA ARG A 81 -23.36 28.14 20.62
C ARG A 81 -23.59 27.38 19.31
N PRO A 82 -24.83 27.11 18.89
CA PRO A 82 -25.08 26.59 17.55
C PRO A 82 -24.77 27.66 16.51
N ILE A 83 -24.01 27.28 15.48
CA ILE A 83 -23.78 28.10 14.28
C ILE A 83 -25.10 28.14 13.52
N SER A 84 -25.70 29.33 13.43
CA SER A 84 -26.89 29.56 12.62
C SER A 84 -26.43 29.85 11.19
N ALA A 85 -26.69 28.92 10.26
CA ALA A 85 -26.53 29.17 8.84
C ALA A 85 -27.61 30.19 8.42
N VAL A 86 -27.19 31.39 8.05
CA VAL A 86 -28.09 32.42 7.51
C VAL A 86 -27.74 32.61 6.04
N HIS A 87 -28.70 32.26 5.20
CA HIS A 87 -29.03 32.76 3.84
C HIS A 87 -29.24 31.63 2.84
N ALA A 88 -30.51 31.25 2.75
CA ALA A 88 -31.13 30.67 1.58
C ALA A 88 -31.13 31.70 0.43
N ALA A 89 -31.08 31.18 -0.79
CA ALA A 89 -31.13 31.93 -2.03
C ALA A 89 -32.44 32.74 -2.18
N GLU A 90 -32.33 33.97 -2.68
CA GLU A 90 -33.45 34.71 -3.25
C GLU A 90 -33.29 34.88 -4.78
N PRO A 91 -34.41 34.95 -5.54
CA PRO A 91 -34.42 34.87 -6.99
C PRO A 91 -34.21 36.20 -7.71
N ALA A 92 -33.74 36.08 -8.96
CA ALA A 92 -33.29 37.14 -9.86
C ALA A 92 -34.32 38.21 -10.26
N LYS A 93 -33.84 39.44 -10.53
CA LYS A 93 -34.50 40.43 -11.42
C LYS A 93 -33.50 41.30 -12.22
N ASN A 94 -33.67 41.22 -13.55
CA ASN A 94 -33.39 42.22 -14.62
C ASN A 94 -31.95 42.42 -15.14
N PRO A 95 -31.79 42.93 -16.38
CA PRO A 95 -32.37 42.47 -17.65
C PRO A 95 -31.28 42.18 -18.71
N VAL A 96 -31.65 41.44 -19.76
CA VAL A 96 -30.79 41.08 -20.89
C VAL A 96 -30.50 42.32 -21.76
N VAL A 97 -29.22 42.70 -21.88
CA VAL A 97 -28.72 43.55 -22.95
C VAL A 97 -27.75 42.72 -23.77
N ALA A 98 -28.10 42.52 -25.05
CA ALA A 98 -27.29 41.79 -26.01
C ALA A 98 -26.12 42.65 -26.47
N ASP A 99 -24.90 42.15 -26.30
CA ASP A 99 -23.69 42.76 -26.86
C ASP A 99 -23.04 41.81 -27.88
N LYS A 100 -22.60 42.39 -29.00
CA LYS A 100 -22.07 41.68 -30.20
C LYS A 100 -20.75 40.94 -29.91
N PRO A 101 -20.42 39.88 -30.67
CA PRO A 101 -19.25 39.07 -30.38
C PRO A 101 -17.95 39.77 -30.80
N LYS A 102 -17.01 39.90 -29.85
CA LYS A 102 -15.61 40.26 -30.09
C LYS A 102 -14.81 39.01 -30.47
N GLU A 103 -13.96 39.16 -31.48
CA GLU A 103 -13.04 38.15 -31.99
C GLU A 103 -12.15 37.54 -30.89
N SER A 104 -11.98 36.22 -30.94
CA SER A 104 -11.19 35.44 -30.02
C SER A 104 -9.70 35.53 -30.33
N SER A 105 -8.94 36.28 -29.52
CA SER A 105 -7.48 36.16 -29.46
C SER A 105 -7.10 35.00 -28.52
N SER A 106 -6.29 34.06 -29.02
CA SER A 106 -5.73 32.93 -28.27
C SER A 106 -5.07 33.37 -26.95
N PRO A 107 -5.18 32.60 -25.85
CA PRO A 107 -4.53 32.95 -24.59
C PRO A 107 -3.02 32.79 -24.72
N ALA A 108 -2.28 33.86 -24.40
CA ALA A 108 -0.83 33.83 -24.26
C ALA A 108 -0.40 32.91 -23.10
N PRO A 109 0.76 32.23 -23.19
CA PRO A 109 1.27 31.40 -22.11
C PRO A 109 1.55 32.25 -20.86
N ALA A 110 1.23 31.68 -19.68
CA ALA A 110 1.42 32.33 -18.39
C ALA A 110 2.90 32.73 -18.18
N PRO A 111 3.18 33.87 -17.52
CA PRO A 111 4.55 34.33 -17.27
C PRO A 111 5.26 33.38 -16.30
N ALA A 112 6.54 33.11 -16.58
CA ALA A 112 7.40 32.28 -15.74
C ALA A 112 7.45 32.81 -14.29
N PRO A 113 7.41 31.94 -13.27
CA PRO A 113 7.43 32.36 -11.87
C PRO A 113 8.76 33.04 -11.50
N ALA A 114 8.67 34.02 -10.59
CA ALA A 114 9.83 34.73 -10.06
C ALA A 114 10.87 33.77 -9.46
N PRO A 115 12.18 34.04 -9.63
CA PRO A 115 13.24 33.16 -9.14
C PRO A 115 13.16 33.03 -7.61
N GLY A 116 12.94 31.79 -7.13
CA GLY A 116 13.02 31.43 -5.72
C GLY A 116 11.73 30.95 -5.06
N ARG A 117 10.56 31.11 -5.69
CA ARG A 117 9.29 30.58 -5.15
C ARG A 117 8.97 29.22 -5.77
N TRP A 118 8.72 28.21 -4.92
CA TRP A 118 8.29 26.89 -5.40
C TRP A 118 6.91 26.98 -6.05
N THR A 119 6.77 26.29 -7.18
CA THR A 119 5.50 26.02 -7.85
C THR A 119 5.49 24.55 -8.26
N VAL A 120 4.31 23.99 -8.49
CA VAL A 120 4.15 22.57 -8.85
C VAL A 120 4.96 22.19 -10.11
N ASP A 121 5.24 23.15 -10.99
CA ASP A 121 6.02 23.00 -12.22
C ASP A 121 7.48 23.51 -12.14
N SER A 122 7.94 23.99 -10.97
CA SER A 122 9.31 24.55 -10.83
C SER A 122 10.42 23.52 -11.08
N TRP A 123 10.11 22.23 -10.97
CA TRP A 123 11.04 21.15 -11.33
C TRP A 123 11.42 21.15 -12.82
N ARG A 124 10.58 21.71 -13.70
CA ARG A 124 10.81 21.70 -15.17
C ARG A 124 12.00 22.56 -15.60
N VAL A 125 12.39 23.54 -14.80
CA VAL A 125 13.59 24.36 -15.05
C VAL A 125 14.87 23.72 -14.50
N LYS A 126 14.76 22.59 -13.80
CA LYS A 126 15.89 21.82 -13.26
C LYS A 126 16.23 20.66 -14.18
N LYS A 127 17.45 20.13 -14.03
CA LYS A 127 17.86 18.92 -14.76
C LYS A 127 17.12 17.71 -14.20
N ALA A 128 16.29 17.08 -15.02
CA ALA A 128 15.62 15.82 -14.69
C ALA A 128 16.39 14.64 -15.31
N LEU A 129 16.64 13.60 -14.51
CA LEU A 129 17.21 12.33 -14.99
C LEU A 129 16.11 11.27 -15.11
N GLN A 130 16.38 10.21 -15.87
CA GLN A 130 15.53 9.01 -15.97
C GLN A 130 14.11 9.19 -16.55
N LEU A 131 13.71 10.42 -16.91
CA LEU A 131 12.44 10.66 -17.58
C LEU A 131 12.45 10.08 -19.01
N PRO A 132 11.34 9.46 -19.45
CA PRO A 132 11.20 8.99 -20.82
C PRO A 132 11.01 10.15 -21.81
N GLU A 133 11.39 9.92 -23.06
CA GLU A 133 11.06 10.79 -24.18
C GLU A 133 9.82 10.24 -24.89
N TYR A 134 8.70 10.93 -24.74
CA TYR A 134 7.46 10.57 -25.45
C TYR A 134 7.48 11.13 -26.89
N PRO A 135 7.09 10.33 -27.90
CA PRO A 135 7.16 10.73 -29.30
C PRO A 135 6.16 11.85 -29.65
N ASP A 136 4.99 11.85 -29.04
CA ASP A 136 3.96 12.89 -29.22
C ASP A 136 3.75 13.68 -27.92
N LYS A 137 4.17 14.95 -27.94
CA LYS A 137 4.00 15.88 -26.81
C LYS A 137 2.54 16.29 -26.60
N LYS A 138 1.73 16.37 -27.67
CA LYS A 138 0.32 16.76 -27.56
C LYS A 138 -0.49 15.65 -26.92
N ASP A 139 -0.20 14.39 -27.25
CA ASP A 139 -0.82 13.24 -26.60
C ASP A 139 -0.45 13.19 -25.11
N LEU A 140 0.83 13.38 -24.78
CA LEU A 140 1.28 13.52 -23.40
C LEU A 140 0.51 14.62 -22.64
N GLU A 141 0.41 15.83 -23.19
CA GLU A 141 -0.34 16.94 -22.59
C GLU A 141 -1.85 16.65 -22.45
N SER A 142 -2.43 15.91 -23.38
CA SER A 142 -3.83 15.47 -23.31
C SER A 142 -4.06 14.49 -22.15
N VAL A 143 -3.18 13.51 -22.01
CA VAL A 143 -3.20 12.53 -20.92
C VAL A 143 -3.01 13.21 -19.56
N LEU A 144 -2.04 14.11 -19.43
CA LEU A 144 -1.77 14.81 -18.17
C LEU A 144 -2.96 15.66 -17.73
N ARG A 145 -3.59 16.42 -18.65
CA ARG A 145 -4.83 17.16 -18.35
C ARG A 145 -5.98 16.25 -17.93
N THR A 146 -6.05 15.05 -18.51
CA THR A 146 -7.05 14.05 -18.11
C THR A 146 -6.82 13.62 -16.66
N ILE A 147 -5.58 13.29 -16.28
CA ILE A 147 -5.22 12.87 -14.91
C ILE A 147 -5.41 14.02 -13.91
N GLU A 148 -5.09 15.26 -14.28
CA GLU A 148 -5.34 16.45 -13.46
C GLU A 148 -6.82 16.59 -13.07
N SER A 149 -7.74 16.17 -13.95
CA SER A 149 -9.19 16.21 -13.70
C SER A 149 -9.70 15.07 -12.82
N PHE A 150 -8.90 14.03 -12.58
CA PHE A 150 -9.31 12.87 -11.80
C PHE A 150 -9.30 13.16 -10.29
N PRO A 151 -10.09 12.43 -9.49
CA PRO A 151 -9.97 12.45 -8.03
C PRO A 151 -8.53 12.16 -7.56
N PRO A 152 -8.11 12.68 -6.40
CA PRO A 152 -6.84 12.26 -5.81
C PRO A 152 -6.89 10.79 -5.37
N ILE A 153 -5.75 10.09 -5.38
CA ILE A 153 -5.66 8.71 -4.89
C ILE A 153 -5.69 8.70 -3.35
N VAL A 154 -4.99 9.64 -2.71
CA VAL A 154 -4.96 9.81 -1.25
C VAL A 154 -5.40 11.20 -0.82
N PHE A 155 -5.90 11.33 0.40
CA PHE A 155 -6.26 12.63 0.97
C PHE A 155 -5.09 13.28 1.72
N ALA A 156 -4.96 14.61 1.66
CA ALA A 156 -3.87 15.33 2.33
C ALA A 156 -3.79 15.11 3.85
N GLY A 157 -4.95 14.97 4.50
CA GLY A 157 -5.02 14.68 5.93
C GLY A 157 -4.44 13.30 6.30
N GLU A 158 -4.50 12.35 5.38
CA GLU A 158 -3.92 11.00 5.54
C GLU A 158 -2.39 11.06 5.50
N ALA A 159 -1.82 11.81 4.55
CA ALA A 159 -0.36 12.03 4.49
C ALA A 159 0.17 12.73 5.74
N ARG A 160 -0.54 13.74 6.26
CA ARG A 160 -0.19 14.37 7.56
C ARG A 160 -0.28 13.41 8.74
N HIS A 161 -1.26 12.50 8.72
CA HIS A 161 -1.37 11.52 9.78
C HIS A 161 -0.15 10.58 9.78
N LEU A 162 0.23 10.11 8.58
CA LEU A 162 1.44 9.31 8.39
C LEU A 162 2.71 10.06 8.82
N GLU A 163 2.84 11.34 8.48
CA GLU A 163 3.96 12.18 8.91
C GLU A 163 4.12 12.18 10.44
N GLY A 164 3.01 12.31 11.19
CA GLY A 164 3.03 12.21 12.65
C GLY A 164 3.50 10.84 13.17
N LEU A 165 3.05 9.76 12.54
CA LEU A 165 3.49 8.39 12.87
C LEU A 165 4.99 8.17 12.58
N LEU A 166 5.49 8.76 11.49
CA LEU A 166 6.90 8.70 11.12
C LEU A 166 7.77 9.57 12.05
N ALA A 167 7.24 10.69 12.55
CA ALA A 167 7.90 11.47 13.59
C ALA A 167 8.07 10.65 14.89
N ASP A 168 7.06 9.87 15.29
CA ASP A 168 7.21 8.94 16.42
C ASP A 168 8.26 7.86 16.15
N ALA A 169 8.33 7.33 14.92
CA ALA A 169 9.36 6.37 14.53
C ALA A 169 10.77 6.98 14.58
N ALA A 170 10.94 8.22 14.09
CA ALA A 170 12.20 8.95 14.15
C ALA A 170 12.67 9.20 15.60
N MET A 171 11.72 9.31 16.54
CA MET A 171 11.99 9.44 17.97
C MET A 171 12.15 8.09 18.70
N GLY A 172 12.17 6.96 17.98
CA GLY A 172 12.33 5.61 18.54
C GLY A 172 11.11 5.09 19.29
N LYS A 173 9.92 5.70 19.09
CA LYS A 173 8.65 5.26 19.72
C LYS A 173 7.84 4.31 18.85
N ALA A 174 8.20 4.16 17.58
CA ALA A 174 7.58 3.26 16.63
C ALA A 174 8.65 2.73 15.65
N PHE A 175 8.30 1.72 14.86
CA PHE A 175 9.15 1.16 13.83
C PHE A 175 8.46 1.22 12.46
N LEU A 176 9.17 1.62 11.42
CA LEU A 176 8.66 1.67 10.05
C LEU A 176 8.88 0.32 9.35
N LEU A 177 7.79 -0.32 8.92
CA LEU A 177 7.82 -1.44 7.99
C LEU A 177 7.34 -0.97 6.61
N GLN A 178 8.27 -0.86 5.66
CA GLN A 178 7.96 -0.55 4.27
C GLN A 178 8.31 -1.75 3.37
N GLY A 179 7.36 -2.20 2.54
CA GLY A 179 7.58 -3.36 1.67
C GLY A 179 6.50 -3.56 0.62
N GLY A 180 6.77 -4.40 -0.37
CA GLY A 180 5.89 -4.66 -1.51
C GLY A 180 6.70 -4.90 -2.78
N ASP A 181 6.08 -4.74 -3.93
CA ASP A 181 6.71 -5.07 -5.20
C ASP A 181 7.89 -4.15 -5.55
N CYS A 182 8.84 -4.69 -6.31
CA CYS A 182 9.92 -3.90 -6.89
C CYS A 182 9.38 -2.95 -7.97
N ALA A 183 8.54 -3.47 -8.87
CA ALA A 183 7.51 -2.66 -9.52
C ALA A 183 6.28 -3.50 -9.79
N GLU A 184 5.12 -2.89 -9.58
CA GLU A 184 3.82 -3.41 -9.94
C GLU A 184 3.74 -3.57 -11.47
N SER A 185 3.04 -4.62 -11.91
CA SER A 185 2.74 -4.84 -13.33
C SER A 185 1.25 -4.80 -13.60
N PHE A 186 0.90 -4.31 -14.78
CA PHE A 186 -0.44 -4.36 -15.34
C PHE A 186 -0.91 -5.78 -15.68
N LYS A 187 0.02 -6.73 -15.85
CA LYS A 187 -0.31 -8.14 -16.10
C LYS A 187 -0.67 -8.89 -14.83
N GLU A 188 -0.07 -8.50 -13.71
CA GLU A 188 -0.23 -9.14 -12.40
C GLU A 188 -1.31 -8.46 -11.55
N PHE A 189 -2.18 -7.69 -12.18
CA PHE A 189 -3.27 -6.99 -11.54
C PHE A 189 -4.44 -7.93 -11.22
N ASN A 190 -4.42 -8.52 -10.03
CA ASN A 190 -5.52 -9.30 -9.51
C ASN A 190 -5.63 -9.19 -7.98
N ALA A 191 -6.83 -9.45 -7.46
CA ALA A 191 -7.13 -9.31 -6.04
C ALA A 191 -6.33 -10.27 -5.15
N ASN A 192 -5.94 -11.45 -5.64
CA ASN A 192 -5.16 -12.41 -4.84
C ASN A 192 -3.75 -11.89 -4.59
N ASN A 193 -3.06 -11.37 -5.62
CA ASN A 193 -1.73 -10.79 -5.45
C ASN A 193 -1.74 -9.62 -4.46
N ILE A 194 -2.70 -8.70 -4.59
CA ILE A 194 -2.84 -7.56 -3.67
C ILE A 194 -3.08 -8.06 -2.23
N ARG A 195 -4.01 -9.02 -2.06
CA ARG A 195 -4.32 -9.62 -0.78
C ARG A 195 -3.10 -10.30 -0.16
N ASP A 196 -2.37 -11.09 -0.92
CA ASP A 196 -1.28 -11.92 -0.41
C ASP A 196 -0.06 -11.06 -0.06
N THR A 197 0.25 -10.00 -0.82
CA THR A 197 1.26 -9.00 -0.44
C THR A 197 0.86 -8.25 0.82
N PHE A 198 -0.39 -7.82 0.92
CA PHE A 198 -0.92 -7.19 2.14
C PHE A 198 -0.82 -8.13 3.34
N ARG A 199 -1.16 -9.41 3.16
CA ARG A 199 -1.07 -10.47 4.18
C ARG A 199 0.35 -10.59 4.73
N VAL A 200 1.35 -10.67 3.85
CA VAL A 200 2.76 -10.77 4.23
C VAL A 200 3.20 -9.56 5.06
N LEU A 201 2.82 -8.34 4.67
CA LEU A 201 3.13 -7.13 5.43
C LEU A 201 2.49 -7.16 6.83
N LEU A 202 1.25 -7.65 6.96
CA LEU A 202 0.63 -7.80 8.27
C LEU A 202 1.36 -8.84 9.13
N GLN A 203 1.75 -9.99 8.56
CA GLN A 203 2.50 -11.03 9.26
C GLN A 203 3.83 -10.52 9.79
N MET A 204 4.60 -9.82 8.95
CA MET A 204 5.84 -9.15 9.37
C MET A 204 5.58 -8.12 10.48
N SER A 205 4.51 -7.34 10.35
CA SER A 205 4.20 -6.28 11.33
C SER A 205 3.91 -6.85 12.72
N VAL A 206 3.16 -7.95 12.84
CA VAL A 206 2.84 -8.56 14.14
C VAL A 206 4.10 -9.13 14.80
N VAL A 207 4.95 -9.78 14.01
CA VAL A 207 6.24 -10.32 14.48
C VAL A 207 7.16 -9.21 14.98
N LEU A 208 7.31 -8.12 14.22
CA LEU A 208 8.11 -6.97 14.61
C LEU A 208 7.53 -6.24 15.83
N MET A 209 6.21 -6.10 15.90
CA MET A 209 5.52 -5.48 17.03
C MET A 209 5.78 -6.25 18.33
N PHE A 210 5.67 -7.59 18.27
CA PHE A 210 5.91 -8.44 19.42
C PHE A 210 7.39 -8.41 19.86
N GLY A 211 8.32 -8.53 18.91
CA GLY A 211 9.75 -8.54 19.20
C GLY A 211 10.30 -7.19 19.66
N GLY A 212 9.84 -6.10 19.05
CA GLY A 212 10.27 -4.73 19.37
C GLY A 212 9.47 -4.06 20.49
N GLN A 213 8.34 -4.66 20.91
CA GLN A 213 7.42 -4.10 21.90
C GLN A 213 7.00 -2.64 21.61
N MET A 214 6.82 -2.31 20.34
CA MET A 214 6.47 -0.97 19.88
C MET A 214 5.54 -0.99 18.67
N PRO A 215 4.78 0.09 18.44
CA PRO A 215 3.93 0.23 17.25
C PRO A 215 4.71 0.09 15.94
N ILE A 216 4.09 -0.56 14.95
CA ILE A 216 4.64 -0.70 13.60
C ILE A 216 3.82 0.15 12.62
N VAL A 217 4.48 1.11 11.97
CA VAL A 217 3.92 1.91 10.87
C VAL A 217 4.07 1.11 9.58
N LYS A 218 2.97 0.76 8.92
CA LYS A 218 2.95 -0.15 7.77
C LYS A 218 2.75 0.63 6.48
N VAL A 219 3.76 0.61 5.60
CA VAL A 219 3.75 1.34 4.33
C VAL A 219 3.98 0.38 3.16
N GLY A 220 2.98 0.20 2.32
CA GLY A 220 3.06 -0.64 1.13
C GLY A 220 3.77 0.06 -0.03
N ARG A 221 4.69 -0.63 -0.71
CA ARG A 221 5.12 -0.31 -2.08
C ARG A 221 4.06 -0.84 -3.05
N MET A 222 2.91 -0.20 -3.05
CA MET A 222 1.67 -0.66 -3.70
C MET A 222 0.84 0.55 -4.15
N ALA A 223 -0.02 0.33 -5.15
CA ALA A 223 -0.90 1.35 -5.71
C ALA A 223 -0.16 2.54 -6.34
N GLY A 224 0.98 2.32 -6.98
CA GLY A 224 1.70 3.40 -7.69
C GLY A 224 3.12 3.06 -8.10
N GLN A 225 3.69 1.94 -7.65
CA GLN A 225 5.09 1.58 -7.87
C GLN A 225 5.30 0.98 -9.27
N PHE A 226 4.95 1.72 -10.32
CA PHE A 226 5.03 1.23 -11.71
C PHE A 226 6.33 1.62 -12.40
N ALA A 227 6.89 2.80 -12.12
CA ALA A 227 8.08 3.31 -12.79
C ALA A 227 9.37 2.71 -12.21
N LYS A 228 10.38 2.51 -13.07
CA LYS A 228 11.69 1.97 -12.70
C LYS A 228 12.82 2.77 -13.34
N PRO A 229 13.82 3.24 -12.57
CA PRO A 229 15.00 3.85 -13.15
C PRO A 229 15.90 2.78 -13.76
N ARG A 230 16.67 3.14 -14.81
CA ARG A 230 17.55 2.20 -15.52
C ARG A 230 18.98 2.73 -15.57
N SER A 231 19.94 1.83 -15.35
CA SER A 231 21.36 2.16 -15.47
C SER A 231 21.73 2.46 -16.92
N ASP A 232 21.19 1.71 -17.88
CA ASP A 232 21.40 1.91 -19.31
C ASP A 232 20.07 2.32 -19.99
N PRO A 233 20.04 3.41 -20.78
CA PRO A 233 18.86 3.77 -21.57
C PRO A 233 18.45 2.71 -22.59
N PHE A 234 19.35 1.81 -22.99
CA PHE A 234 19.08 0.75 -23.95
C PHE A 234 19.32 -0.64 -23.37
N GLU A 235 18.60 -1.61 -23.92
CA GLU A 235 18.76 -3.03 -23.66
C GLU A 235 19.09 -3.72 -24.99
N GLU A 236 20.13 -4.55 -24.98
CA GLU A 236 20.57 -5.29 -26.16
C GLU A 236 20.37 -6.79 -25.94
N ARG A 237 19.72 -7.46 -26.89
CA ARG A 237 19.57 -8.93 -26.91
C ARG A 237 19.79 -9.42 -28.34
N ASN A 238 20.69 -10.41 -28.50
CA ASN A 238 20.99 -11.03 -29.80
C ASN A 238 21.32 -10.01 -30.91
N GLY A 239 22.06 -8.94 -30.58
CA GLY A 239 22.45 -7.88 -31.52
C GLY A 239 21.37 -6.86 -31.85
N VAL A 240 20.16 -6.98 -31.29
CA VAL A 240 19.09 -5.98 -31.42
C VAL A 240 19.11 -5.08 -30.19
N LYS A 241 19.21 -3.77 -30.41
CA LYS A 241 19.25 -2.74 -29.35
C LYS A 241 17.94 -1.95 -29.31
N LEU A 242 17.22 -2.01 -28.20
CA LEU A 242 15.94 -1.32 -27.98
C LEU A 242 15.99 -0.44 -26.73
N PRO A 243 15.12 0.57 -26.59
CA PRO A 243 14.98 1.29 -25.33
C PRO A 243 14.70 0.34 -24.16
N SER A 244 15.33 0.61 -23.02
CA SER A 244 15.11 -0.16 -21.80
C SER A 244 13.66 -0.06 -21.34
N TYR A 245 13.11 -1.16 -20.83
CA TYR A 245 11.85 -1.16 -20.09
C TYR A 245 11.97 -0.29 -18.84
N ARG A 246 11.10 0.70 -18.68
CA ARG A 246 11.12 1.71 -17.61
C ARG A 246 9.94 1.58 -16.64
N GLY A 247 9.23 0.46 -16.69
CA GLY A 247 8.03 0.25 -15.90
C GLY A 247 6.74 0.43 -16.70
N ASP A 248 5.67 -0.20 -16.22
CA ASP A 248 4.44 -0.35 -16.99
C ASP A 248 3.72 0.97 -17.24
N ASN A 249 3.93 1.99 -16.41
CA ASN A 249 3.42 3.35 -16.61
C ASN A 249 4.19 4.16 -17.67
N VAL A 250 5.29 3.61 -18.22
CA VAL A 250 6.09 4.23 -19.29
C VAL A 250 6.00 3.43 -20.59
N ASN A 251 6.43 2.16 -20.58
CA ASN A 251 6.46 1.29 -21.76
C ASN A 251 6.23 -0.19 -21.38
N GLY A 252 6.21 -1.09 -22.35
CA GLY A 252 5.99 -2.52 -22.17
C GLY A 252 7.28 -3.31 -21.88
N ASP A 253 7.14 -4.42 -21.17
CA ASP A 253 8.23 -5.32 -20.81
C ASP A 253 8.73 -6.17 -21.99
N ALA A 254 7.84 -6.49 -22.93
CA ALA A 254 8.14 -7.26 -24.14
C ALA A 254 9.29 -6.62 -24.94
N PHE A 255 10.19 -7.46 -25.44
CA PHE A 255 11.39 -7.03 -26.17
C PHE A 255 11.10 -6.90 -27.67
N ASP A 256 10.27 -5.90 -28.00
CA ASP A 256 9.93 -5.52 -29.36
C ASP A 256 9.81 -3.99 -29.47
N GLU A 257 10.04 -3.45 -30.66
CA GLU A 257 10.11 -2.00 -30.89
C GLU A 257 8.83 -1.30 -30.43
N LYS A 258 7.66 -1.83 -30.80
CA LYS A 258 6.36 -1.26 -30.47
C LYS A 258 6.14 -1.19 -28.95
N SER A 259 6.46 -2.26 -28.24
CA SER A 259 6.31 -2.31 -26.78
C SER A 259 7.27 -1.35 -26.06
N ARG A 260 8.45 -1.08 -26.62
CA ARG A 260 9.47 -0.24 -25.96
C ARG A 260 9.30 1.27 -26.18
N VAL A 261 8.50 1.69 -27.15
CA VAL A 261 8.12 3.11 -27.32
C VAL A 261 7.32 3.58 -26.09
N PRO A 262 7.74 4.69 -25.42
CA PRO A 262 6.96 5.28 -24.35
C PRO A 262 5.56 5.70 -24.81
N ASP A 263 4.55 5.28 -24.06
CA ASP A 263 3.13 5.53 -24.36
C ASP A 263 2.48 6.26 -23.18
N PRO A 264 2.05 7.52 -23.34
CA PRO A 264 1.50 8.29 -22.23
C PRO A 264 0.17 7.73 -21.73
N GLN A 265 -0.61 7.01 -22.54
CA GLN A 265 -1.89 6.41 -22.13
C GLN A 265 -1.72 5.40 -20.98
N ARG A 266 -0.50 4.86 -20.83
CA ARG A 266 -0.13 3.99 -19.69
C ARG A 266 -0.22 4.70 -18.34
N MET A 267 -0.10 6.02 -18.28
CA MET A 267 -0.28 6.78 -17.03
C MET A 267 -1.73 6.76 -16.56
N ILE A 268 -2.71 6.86 -17.47
CA ILE A 268 -4.14 6.72 -17.11
C ILE A 268 -4.40 5.31 -16.58
N ARG A 269 -3.84 4.29 -17.25
CA ARG A 269 -3.96 2.90 -16.79
C ARG A 269 -3.34 2.70 -15.41
N ALA A 270 -2.16 3.27 -15.17
CA ALA A 270 -1.50 3.25 -13.88
C ALA A 270 -2.37 3.87 -12.79
N TYR A 271 -2.94 5.05 -13.05
CA TYR A 271 -3.87 5.71 -12.12
C TYR A 271 -5.07 4.81 -11.80
N CYS A 272 -5.73 4.24 -12.80
CA CYS A 272 -6.90 3.37 -12.59
C CYS A 272 -6.54 2.14 -11.76
N GLN A 273 -5.39 1.52 -12.03
CA GLN A 273 -4.89 0.38 -11.26
C GLN A 273 -4.54 0.78 -9.83
N SER A 274 -3.86 1.90 -9.62
CA SER A 274 -3.56 2.47 -8.30
C SER A 274 -4.82 2.68 -7.48
N ALA A 275 -5.82 3.37 -8.04
CA ALA A 275 -7.08 3.66 -7.37
C ALA A 275 -7.83 2.37 -6.98
N ALA A 276 -7.89 1.39 -7.89
CA ALA A 276 -8.53 0.11 -7.63
C ALA A 276 -7.78 -0.72 -6.55
N THR A 277 -6.44 -0.75 -6.62
CA THR A 277 -5.60 -1.42 -5.62
C THR A 277 -5.78 -0.78 -4.25
N LEU A 278 -5.71 0.55 -4.14
CA LEU A 278 -5.88 1.24 -2.86
C LEU A 278 -7.30 1.06 -2.29
N ASN A 279 -8.33 1.08 -3.13
CA ASN A 279 -9.69 0.81 -2.68
C ASN A 279 -9.82 -0.58 -2.04
N LEU A 280 -9.21 -1.60 -2.67
CA LEU A 280 -9.18 -2.96 -2.11
C LEU A 280 -8.36 -3.04 -0.81
N LEU A 281 -7.20 -2.37 -0.76
CA LEU A 281 -6.37 -2.30 0.45
C LEU A 281 -7.13 -1.67 1.61
N ARG A 282 -7.87 -0.57 1.38
CA ARG A 282 -8.73 0.05 2.38
C ARG A 282 -9.80 -0.91 2.89
N ALA A 283 -10.45 -1.66 1.98
CA ALA A 283 -11.43 -2.66 2.36
C ALA A 283 -10.82 -3.79 3.20
N PHE A 284 -9.59 -4.24 2.93
CA PHE A 284 -8.91 -5.23 3.77
C PHE A 284 -8.49 -4.66 5.14
N ALA A 285 -8.02 -3.41 5.16
CA ALA A 285 -7.56 -2.73 6.36
C ALA A 285 -8.67 -2.47 7.39
N THR A 286 -9.89 -2.19 6.94
CA THR A 286 -11.03 -1.89 7.84
C THR A 286 -12.10 -2.99 7.89
N GLY A 287 -12.17 -3.87 6.88
CA GLY A 287 -13.23 -4.88 6.72
C GLY A 287 -13.00 -6.21 7.46
N GLY A 288 -12.16 -6.23 8.49
CA GLY A 288 -11.89 -7.42 9.32
C GLY A 288 -10.94 -8.45 8.69
N TYR A 289 -10.43 -8.22 7.47
CA TYR A 289 -9.33 -9.04 6.94
C TYR A 289 -8.08 -8.84 7.80
N ALA A 290 -7.77 -7.60 8.17
CA ALA A 290 -6.63 -7.24 9.01
C ALA A 290 -6.77 -7.59 10.51
N ALA A 291 -7.79 -8.36 10.91
CA ALA A 291 -7.98 -8.72 12.31
C ALA A 291 -6.78 -9.53 12.84
N MET A 292 -6.20 -9.11 13.97
CA MET A 292 -4.93 -9.67 14.48
C MET A 292 -4.95 -11.19 14.67
N GLN A 293 -6.10 -11.76 15.06
CA GLN A 293 -6.25 -13.21 15.23
C GLN A 293 -6.10 -14.02 13.94
N ARG A 294 -6.43 -13.43 12.78
CA ARG A 294 -6.26 -14.11 11.49
C ARG A 294 -4.80 -14.12 11.07
N VAL A 295 -4.05 -13.08 11.46
CA VAL A 295 -2.63 -12.91 11.08
C VAL A 295 -1.76 -14.02 11.66
N THR A 296 -2.01 -14.46 12.89
CA THR A 296 -1.26 -15.56 13.51
C THR A 296 -1.63 -16.93 12.93
N GLN A 297 -2.87 -17.11 12.45
CA GLN A 297 -3.29 -18.33 11.75
C GLN A 297 -2.65 -18.49 10.36
N TRP A 298 -2.19 -17.41 9.73
CA TRP A 298 -1.60 -17.44 8.39
C TRP A 298 -0.13 -17.90 8.36
N ASN A 299 0.47 -18.14 9.52
CA ASN A 299 1.91 -18.22 9.71
C ASN A 299 2.55 -19.61 9.49
N LEU A 300 1.81 -20.64 9.08
CA LEU A 300 2.30 -22.00 9.31
C LEU A 300 2.74 -22.77 8.05
N ASP A 301 2.19 -22.51 6.87
CA ASP A 301 2.42 -23.36 5.69
C ASP A 301 3.87 -23.30 5.15
N PHE A 302 4.56 -22.17 5.25
CA PHE A 302 5.94 -22.03 4.74
C PHE A 302 7.03 -22.50 5.72
N THR A 303 6.63 -22.83 6.95
CA THR A 303 7.55 -23.22 8.05
C THR A 303 7.64 -24.71 8.28
N GLU A 304 6.95 -25.50 7.44
CA GLU A 304 7.03 -26.94 7.48
C GLU A 304 8.45 -27.41 7.13
N HIS A 305 9.00 -28.33 7.94
CA HIS A 305 10.27 -29.02 7.71
C HIS A 305 11.57 -28.17 7.73
N SER A 306 11.65 -27.12 8.56
CA SER A 306 12.93 -26.41 8.82
C SER A 306 13.10 -26.00 10.29
N GLU A 307 14.36 -25.98 10.77
CA GLU A 307 14.70 -25.51 12.13
C GLU A 307 14.30 -24.03 12.32
N GLN A 308 14.46 -23.22 11.28
CA GLN A 308 14.03 -21.83 11.26
C GLN A 308 12.50 -21.72 11.40
N GLY A 309 11.77 -22.66 10.79
CA GLY A 309 10.33 -22.79 10.93
C GLY A 309 9.88 -23.13 12.34
N ASP A 310 10.62 -23.99 13.06
CA ASP A 310 10.35 -24.31 14.47
C ASP A 310 10.49 -23.06 15.36
N ARG A 311 11.56 -22.28 15.19
CA ARG A 311 11.75 -21.01 15.94
C ARG A 311 10.67 -19.99 15.64
N TYR A 312 10.23 -19.91 14.38
CA TYR A 312 9.12 -19.04 14.00
C TYR A 312 7.79 -19.49 14.61
N ARG A 313 7.54 -20.80 14.67
CA ARG A 313 6.37 -21.38 15.34
C ARG A 313 6.34 -21.04 16.83
N GLU A 314 7.48 -21.11 17.51
CA GLU A 314 7.58 -20.70 18.92
C GLU A 314 7.21 -19.22 19.10
N LEU A 315 7.73 -18.34 18.23
CA LEU A 315 7.38 -16.92 18.25
C LEU A 315 5.88 -16.70 18.00
N ALA A 316 5.30 -17.37 16.99
CA ALA A 316 3.88 -17.28 16.69
C ALA A 316 3.01 -17.72 17.86
N HIS A 317 3.39 -18.81 18.55
CA HIS A 317 2.68 -19.27 19.75
C HIS A 317 2.70 -18.23 20.87
N ARG A 318 3.83 -17.55 21.09
CA ARG A 318 3.93 -16.48 22.10
C ARG A 318 3.08 -15.26 21.74
N VAL A 319 2.95 -14.94 20.45
CA VAL A 319 2.03 -13.90 19.99
C VAL A 319 0.58 -14.31 20.28
N ASP A 320 0.21 -15.56 20.00
CA ASP A 320 -1.14 -16.07 20.28
C ASP A 320 -1.48 -16.02 21.77
N GLU A 321 -0.55 -16.40 22.64
CA GLU A 321 -0.71 -16.27 24.10
C GLU A 321 -0.92 -14.81 24.52
N ALA A 322 -0.16 -13.87 23.95
CA ALA A 322 -0.31 -12.44 24.25
C ALA A 322 -1.67 -11.90 23.79
N LEU A 323 -2.14 -12.30 22.60
CA LEU A 323 -3.48 -11.95 22.12
C LEU A 323 -4.58 -12.57 23.02
N GLY A 324 -4.37 -13.80 23.48
CA GLY A 324 -5.25 -14.46 24.45
C GLY A 324 -5.32 -13.71 25.79
N PHE A 325 -4.19 -13.23 26.28
CA PHE A 325 -4.12 -12.38 27.48
C PHE A 325 -4.85 -11.05 27.27
N MET A 326 -4.65 -10.36 26.14
CA MET A 326 -5.37 -9.12 25.81
C MET A 326 -6.88 -9.32 25.81
N ALA A 327 -7.35 -10.42 25.21
CA ALA A 327 -8.77 -10.78 25.22
C ALA A 327 -9.30 -11.02 26.63
N ALA A 328 -8.56 -11.75 27.47
CA ALA A 328 -8.91 -11.98 28.88
C ALA A 328 -8.90 -10.69 29.72
N ALA A 329 -8.06 -9.72 29.37
CA ALA A 329 -7.99 -8.40 30.00
C ALA A 329 -9.09 -7.42 29.54
N GLY A 330 -9.98 -7.83 28.63
CA GLY A 330 -11.13 -7.03 28.16
C GLY A 330 -10.95 -6.38 26.79
N LEU A 331 -9.81 -6.56 26.12
CA LEU A 331 -9.62 -6.21 24.70
C LEU A 331 -10.10 -7.37 23.82
N THR A 332 -11.41 -7.53 23.73
CA THR A 332 -12.04 -8.62 22.97
C THR A 332 -11.75 -8.52 21.48
N VAL A 333 -12.01 -9.62 20.77
CA VAL A 333 -11.77 -9.76 19.33
C VAL A 333 -12.51 -8.73 18.48
N ASP A 334 -13.65 -8.25 18.97
CA ASP A 334 -14.49 -7.24 18.32
C ASP A 334 -14.04 -5.80 18.59
N HIS A 335 -13.07 -5.61 19.49
CA HIS A 335 -12.55 -4.28 19.79
C HIS A 335 -11.94 -3.66 18.52
N PRO A 336 -12.20 -2.38 18.19
CA PRO A 336 -11.74 -1.77 16.93
C PRO A 336 -10.22 -1.89 16.67
N ILE A 337 -9.42 -1.81 17.73
CA ILE A 337 -7.95 -1.99 17.70
C ILE A 337 -7.56 -3.41 17.23
N MET A 338 -8.41 -4.42 17.47
CA MET A 338 -8.15 -5.81 17.10
C MET A 338 -8.64 -6.14 15.68
N THR A 339 -9.55 -5.35 15.11
CA THR A 339 -10.24 -5.64 13.83
C THR A 339 -9.80 -4.75 12.68
N THR A 340 -9.16 -3.62 12.96
CA THR A 340 -8.72 -2.65 11.96
C THR A 340 -7.22 -2.41 12.04
N THR A 341 -6.63 -2.00 10.93
CA THR A 341 -5.22 -1.60 10.88
C THR A 341 -5.05 -0.43 9.94
N GLU A 342 -4.13 0.46 10.25
CA GLU A 342 -3.75 1.53 9.33
C GLU A 342 -2.73 1.01 8.33
N PHE A 343 -2.94 1.32 7.05
CA PHE A 343 -2.05 0.90 5.98
C PHE A 343 -1.90 2.03 4.97
N TRP A 344 -0.64 2.36 4.69
CA TRP A 344 -0.27 3.48 3.84
C TRP A 344 0.33 2.97 2.53
N THR A 345 0.36 3.82 1.50
CA THR A 345 0.93 3.49 0.19
C THR A 345 2.09 4.41 -0.13
N SER A 346 3.02 3.88 -0.92
CA SER A 346 4.23 4.58 -1.33
C SER A 346 4.74 4.11 -2.68
N HIS A 347 5.42 5.01 -3.38
CA HIS A 347 6.21 4.70 -4.56
C HIS A 347 7.37 5.67 -4.74
N GLU A 348 8.30 5.31 -5.61
CA GLU A 348 9.37 6.18 -6.05
C GLU A 348 8.77 7.33 -6.87
N CYS A 349 8.94 8.57 -6.40
CA CYS A 349 8.62 9.77 -7.15
C CYS A 349 9.61 9.88 -8.32
N LEU A 350 9.29 9.24 -9.45
CA LEU A 350 10.19 9.10 -10.60
C LEU A 350 9.64 9.79 -11.85
N LEU A 351 8.37 9.53 -12.19
CA LEU A 351 7.74 10.06 -13.41
C LEU A 351 7.10 11.42 -13.11
N LEU A 352 7.93 12.47 -13.00
CA LEU A 352 7.49 13.81 -12.55
C LEU A 352 6.25 14.39 -13.24
N PRO A 353 6.01 14.18 -14.56
CA PRO A 353 4.75 14.62 -15.16
C PRO A 353 3.51 14.00 -14.51
N TYR A 354 3.57 12.71 -14.13
CA TYR A 354 2.50 11.98 -13.47
C TYR A 354 2.27 12.50 -12.04
N GLU A 355 3.35 12.65 -11.27
CA GLU A 355 3.31 13.19 -9.90
C GLU A 355 2.77 14.63 -9.89
N GLN A 356 3.20 15.46 -10.85
CA GLN A 356 2.70 16.82 -11.03
C GLN A 356 1.19 16.84 -11.25
N ALA A 357 0.66 15.96 -12.12
CA ALA A 357 -0.76 15.90 -12.44
C ALA A 357 -1.64 15.46 -11.25
N LEU A 358 -1.06 14.70 -10.30
CA LEU A 358 -1.73 14.24 -9.09
C LEU A 358 -1.48 15.13 -7.86
N THR A 359 -0.67 16.17 -8.00
CA THR A 359 -0.42 17.13 -6.92
C THR A 359 -1.58 18.08 -6.74
N ARG A 360 -2.07 18.21 -5.50
CA ARG A 360 -3.22 19.06 -5.15
C ARG A 360 -2.87 19.99 -4.00
N LYS A 361 -3.48 21.18 -4.03
CA LYS A 361 -3.45 22.09 -2.89
C LYS A 361 -4.51 21.65 -1.88
N ASP A 362 -4.09 21.36 -0.66
CA ASP A 362 -5.00 21.06 0.43
C ASP A 362 -5.78 22.32 0.84
N SER A 363 -7.10 22.19 0.90
CA SER A 363 -8.00 23.29 1.24
C SER A 363 -7.88 23.74 2.69
N THR A 364 -7.39 22.86 3.59
CA THR A 364 -7.27 23.15 5.02
C THR A 364 -5.97 23.85 5.40
N SER A 365 -4.82 23.36 4.94
CA SER A 365 -3.50 23.94 5.25
C SER A 365 -2.99 24.92 4.20
N GLY A 366 -3.50 24.85 2.97
CA GLY A 366 -2.96 25.61 1.83
C GLY A 366 -1.63 25.08 1.28
N LEU A 367 -1.09 23.98 1.83
CA LEU A 367 0.10 23.30 1.33
C LEU A 367 -0.23 22.42 0.13
N PHE A 368 0.79 22.07 -0.64
CA PHE A 368 0.65 21.11 -1.75
C PHE A 368 1.00 19.71 -1.28
N TYR A 369 0.20 18.74 -1.68
CA TYR A 369 0.46 17.32 -1.46
C TYR A 369 0.45 16.64 -2.82
N ASP A 370 1.43 15.79 -3.07
CA ASP A 370 1.29 14.81 -4.12
C ASP A 370 0.29 13.75 -3.65
N CYS A 371 -0.89 13.77 -4.26
CA CYS A 371 -1.97 12.88 -3.89
C CYS A 371 -1.92 11.55 -4.67
N SER A 372 -0.79 11.20 -5.28
CA SER A 372 -0.56 9.90 -5.90
C SER A 372 -0.32 8.79 -4.86
N ALA A 373 0.30 9.11 -3.71
CA ALA A 373 0.54 8.20 -2.60
C ALA A 373 0.71 8.95 -1.26
N HIS A 374 0.70 8.21 -0.16
CA HIS A 374 0.85 8.81 1.18
C HIS A 374 2.30 9.23 1.45
N PHE A 375 3.26 8.40 1.05
CA PHE A 375 4.70 8.61 1.23
C PHE A 375 5.41 8.45 -0.11
N LEU A 376 6.37 9.32 -0.40
CA LEU A 376 7.15 9.28 -1.65
C LEU A 376 8.63 9.28 -1.33
N TRP A 377 9.43 8.56 -2.12
CA TRP A 377 10.88 8.64 -2.00
C TRP A 377 11.54 9.05 -3.31
N VAL A 378 12.73 9.64 -3.18
CA VAL A 378 13.64 9.88 -4.31
C VAL A 378 14.62 8.73 -4.45
N GLY A 379 14.76 8.21 -5.66
CA GLY A 379 15.68 7.11 -5.95
C GLY A 379 17.14 7.54 -5.98
N GLU A 380 18.05 6.57 -5.82
CA GLU A 380 19.50 6.81 -5.86
C GLU A 380 19.97 7.50 -7.14
N ARG A 381 19.31 7.22 -8.28
CA ARG A 381 19.67 7.77 -9.59
C ARG A 381 19.07 9.15 -9.86
N THR A 382 18.20 9.65 -9.00
CA THR A 382 17.44 10.91 -9.18
C THR A 382 17.57 11.88 -8.01
N ARG A 383 18.35 11.54 -6.97
CA ARG A 383 18.56 12.38 -5.76
C ARG A 383 19.60 13.49 -5.89
N GLN A 384 19.84 14.02 -7.09
CA GLN A 384 20.76 15.15 -7.26
C GLN A 384 20.21 16.37 -6.53
N LEU A 385 21.02 17.01 -5.67
CA LEU A 385 20.56 18.10 -4.79
C LEU A 385 19.99 19.30 -5.55
N ASP A 386 20.52 19.56 -6.74
CA ASP A 386 20.09 20.60 -7.68
C ASP A 386 19.15 20.07 -8.79
N GLY A 387 18.76 18.80 -8.70
CA GLY A 387 17.96 18.09 -9.69
C GLY A 387 16.45 18.32 -9.55
N ALA A 388 15.73 17.93 -10.60
CA ALA A 388 14.28 18.13 -10.70
C ALA A 388 13.48 17.37 -9.63
N HIS A 389 13.85 16.13 -9.31
CA HIS A 389 13.11 15.32 -8.34
C HIS A 389 13.19 15.87 -6.92
N VAL A 390 14.38 16.35 -6.51
CA VAL A 390 14.55 17.01 -5.21
C VAL A 390 13.81 18.35 -5.19
N GLU A 391 13.83 19.12 -6.28
CA GLU A 391 13.05 20.37 -6.37
C GLU A 391 11.53 20.13 -6.29
N PHE A 392 11.03 19.07 -6.92
CA PHE A 392 9.62 18.70 -6.83
C PHE A 392 9.24 18.35 -5.38
N LEU A 393 9.96 17.40 -4.77
CA LEU A 393 9.68 16.92 -3.42
C LEU A 393 9.89 18.00 -2.34
N ARG A 394 10.75 18.99 -2.58
CA ARG A 394 10.99 20.11 -1.66
C ARG A 394 9.73 20.91 -1.31
N GLY A 395 8.73 20.94 -2.20
CA GLY A 395 7.52 21.75 -1.98
C GLY A 395 6.22 20.98 -1.83
N VAL A 396 6.25 19.65 -1.92
CA VAL A 396 5.13 18.83 -1.44
C VAL A 396 5.29 18.56 0.05
N ALA A 397 4.17 18.45 0.76
CA ALA A 397 4.12 18.26 2.22
C ALA A 397 3.92 16.79 2.62
N ASN A 398 4.08 15.86 1.68
CA ASN A 398 4.13 14.44 1.98
C ASN A 398 5.39 14.11 2.80
N PRO A 399 5.32 13.11 3.71
CA PRO A 399 6.49 12.58 4.38
C PRO A 399 7.44 11.82 3.46
#